data_AF-A0A6B3H0E9-F1
#
_entry.id   AF-A0A6B3H0E9-F1
#
_cell.length_a   1.000
_cell.length_b   1.000
_cell.length_c   1.000
_cell.angle_alpha   90.00
_cell.angle_beta   90.00
_cell.angle_gamma   90.00
#
_symmetry.space_group_name_H-M   'P 1'
#
loop_
_entity.id
_entity.type
_entity.pdbx_description
1 polymer ?
#
loop_
_entity_poly.entity_id
_entity_poly.type
_entity_poly.pdbx_seq_one_letter_code
_entity_poly.pdbx_strand_id
1 'polypeptide(L)'
;TEIDEETADLMAERGMTLVPTRTIYEALRQNAAALPPAWRDRFELMAERHLTAIGIAHRAGVTIALGTDLGTSDRGGPLSWGGHASEFAHLVAAGLSPLEAITAATAHGPGTLGPRAPRS
;
A
#
# COMPACT_ATOMS: atom_id res chain seq x y z
N THR A 1 1.89 -7.09 -5.20
CA THR A 1 0.50 -7.17 -5.69
C THR A 1 0.58 -7.25 -7.18
N GLU A 2 0.12 -8.36 -7.77
CA GLU A 2 0.09 -8.54 -9.22
C GLU A 2 -1.30 -8.14 -9.71
N ILE A 3 -1.68 -6.87 -9.55
CA ILE A 3 -2.90 -6.31 -10.15
C ILE A 3 -2.51 -5.76 -11.52
N ASP A 4 -3.11 -6.31 -12.55
CA ASP A 4 -3.10 -5.79 -13.92
C ASP A 4 -4.38 -5.00 -14.22
N GLU A 5 -4.49 -4.47 -15.44
CA GLU A 5 -5.61 -3.64 -15.87
C GLU A 5 -6.95 -4.37 -15.79
N GLU A 6 -7.01 -5.63 -16.25
CA GLU A 6 -8.24 -6.44 -16.20
C GLU A 6 -8.71 -6.65 -14.75
N THR A 7 -7.77 -6.98 -13.86
CA THR A 7 -8.08 -7.14 -12.44
C THR A 7 -8.53 -5.82 -11.81
N ALA A 8 -7.88 -4.72 -12.15
CA ALA A 8 -8.21 -3.39 -11.62
C ALA A 8 -9.60 -2.92 -12.07
N ASP A 9 -9.95 -3.13 -13.34
CA ASP A 9 -11.27 -2.80 -13.88
C ASP A 9 -12.36 -3.60 -13.16
N LEU A 10 -12.15 -4.90 -12.95
CA LEU A 10 -13.08 -5.74 -12.19
C LEU A 10 -13.18 -5.31 -10.72
N MET A 11 -12.07 -4.94 -10.08
CA MET A 11 -12.07 -4.42 -8.71
C MET A 11 -12.89 -3.13 -8.61
N ALA A 12 -12.75 -2.22 -9.57
CA ALA A 12 -13.51 -0.98 -9.63
C ALA A 12 -15.01 -1.25 -9.86
N GLU A 13 -15.36 -2.12 -10.82
CA GLU A 13 -16.75 -2.52 -11.10
C GLU A 13 -17.43 -3.12 -9.87
N ARG A 14 -16.70 -3.93 -9.10
CA ARG A 14 -17.23 -4.60 -7.91
C ARG A 14 -17.16 -3.76 -6.64
N GLY A 15 -16.69 -2.51 -6.72
CA GLY A 15 -16.55 -1.63 -5.55
C GLY A 15 -15.58 -2.17 -4.50
N MET A 16 -14.52 -2.85 -4.92
CA MET A 16 -13.52 -3.41 -4.01
C MET A 16 -12.57 -2.31 -3.51
N THR A 17 -12.08 -2.49 -2.28
CA THR A 17 -11.07 -1.62 -1.69
C THR A 17 -9.69 -2.28 -1.73
N LEU A 18 -8.70 -1.58 -2.24
CA LEU A 18 -7.29 -1.97 -2.17
C LEU A 18 -6.62 -1.36 -0.92
N VAL A 19 -5.99 -2.20 -0.11
CA VAL A 19 -5.07 -1.79 0.97
C VAL A 19 -3.66 -2.19 0.55
N PRO A 20 -2.80 -1.26 0.08
CA PRO A 20 -1.62 -1.62 -0.68
C PRO A 20 -0.39 -2.01 0.16
N THR A 21 -0.24 -1.47 1.37
CA THR A 21 0.89 -1.78 2.28
C THR A 21 2.25 -1.60 1.62
N ARG A 22 2.54 -0.42 1.07
CA ARG A 22 3.80 -0.17 0.36
C ARG A 22 4.98 0.00 1.32
N THR A 23 4.78 0.50 2.53
CA THR A 23 5.83 0.75 3.53
C THR A 23 6.70 -0.50 3.76
N ILE A 24 6.13 -1.70 3.87
CA ILE A 24 6.92 -2.94 4.06
C ILE A 24 7.87 -3.23 2.89
N TYR A 25 7.48 -2.93 1.65
CA TYR A 25 8.36 -3.12 0.49
C TYR A 25 9.57 -2.20 0.58
N GLU A 26 9.34 -0.94 0.97
CA GLU A 26 10.43 0.03 1.09
C GLU A 26 11.32 -0.25 2.30
N ALA A 27 10.75 -0.68 3.42
CA ALA A 27 11.50 -1.13 4.60
C ALA A 27 12.43 -2.31 4.27
N LEU A 28 11.95 -3.29 3.51
CA LEU A 28 12.74 -4.44 3.08
C LEU A 28 13.79 -4.06 2.02
N ARG A 29 13.51 -3.10 1.12
CA ARG A 29 14.51 -2.54 0.20
C ARG A 29 15.67 -1.88 0.97
N GLN A 30 15.34 -1.03 1.94
CA GLN A 30 16.33 -0.34 2.78
C GLN A 30 17.15 -1.32 3.61
N ASN A 31 16.59 -2.49 3.93
CA ASN A 31 17.27 -3.57 4.63
C ASN A 31 17.53 -4.80 3.74
N ALA A 32 17.78 -4.60 2.44
CA ALA A 32 17.99 -5.70 1.50
C ALA A 32 19.17 -6.62 1.89
N ALA A 33 20.12 -6.10 2.69
CA ALA A 33 21.21 -6.88 3.27
C ALA A 33 20.72 -8.02 4.18
N ALA A 34 19.57 -7.87 4.83
CA ALA A 34 18.95 -8.89 5.67
C ALA A 34 18.19 -9.95 4.86
N LEU A 35 17.91 -9.70 3.58
CA LEU A 35 17.30 -10.69 2.70
C LEU A 35 18.32 -11.75 2.25
N PRO A 36 17.92 -13.04 2.16
CA PRO A 36 18.77 -14.07 1.57
C PRO A 36 19.23 -13.65 0.17
N PRO A 37 20.52 -13.85 -0.21
CA PRO A 37 21.06 -13.35 -1.48
C PRO A 37 20.22 -13.74 -2.70
N ALA A 38 19.73 -14.98 -2.74
CA ALA A 38 18.90 -15.51 -3.83
C ALA A 38 17.54 -14.79 -4.00
N TRP A 39 17.12 -13.99 -3.03
CA TRP A 39 15.84 -13.29 -3.04
C TRP A 39 15.94 -11.82 -3.41
N ARG A 40 17.13 -11.21 -3.38
CA ARG A 40 17.30 -9.75 -3.53
C ARG A 40 16.83 -9.26 -4.89
N ASP A 41 17.33 -9.86 -5.97
CA ASP A 41 16.97 -9.46 -7.34
C ASP A 41 15.48 -9.69 -7.62
N ARG A 42 14.94 -10.81 -7.12
CA ARG A 42 13.51 -11.12 -7.24
C ARG A 42 12.65 -10.14 -6.45
N PHE A 43 13.09 -9.77 -5.25
CA PHE A 43 12.37 -8.85 -4.40
C PHE A 43 12.31 -7.44 -5.01
N GLU A 44 13.41 -7.00 -5.63
CA GLU A 44 13.47 -5.70 -6.29
C GLU A 44 12.43 -5.60 -7.41
N LEU A 45 12.36 -6.61 -8.28
CA LEU A 45 11.33 -6.70 -9.32
C LEU A 45 9.91 -6.72 -8.73
N MET A 46 9.70 -7.46 -7.65
CA MET A 46 8.41 -7.52 -6.97
C MET A 46 8.01 -6.16 -6.38
N ALA A 47 8.98 -5.40 -5.86
CA ALA A 47 8.76 -4.06 -5.34
C ALA A 47 8.45 -3.08 -6.47
N GLU A 48 9.10 -3.13 -7.63
CA GLU A 48 8.71 -2.27 -8.75
C GLU A 48 7.28 -2.57 -9.24
N ARG A 49 6.97 -3.84 -9.46
CA ARG A 49 5.64 -4.29 -9.89
C ARG A 49 4.54 -3.88 -8.93
N HIS A 50 4.78 -3.99 -7.63
CA HIS A 50 3.82 -3.59 -6.62
C HIS A 50 3.50 -2.09 -6.70
N LEU A 51 4.49 -1.22 -6.95
CA LEU A 51 4.24 0.22 -7.15
C LEU A 51 3.41 0.47 -8.41
N THR A 52 3.77 -0.19 -9.52
CA THR A 52 3.01 -0.11 -10.78
C THR A 52 1.56 -0.56 -10.61
N ALA A 53 1.32 -1.65 -9.88
CA ALA A 53 0.00 -2.19 -9.61
C ALA A 53 -0.90 -1.22 -8.83
N ILE A 54 -0.35 -0.50 -7.84
CA ILE A 54 -1.11 0.55 -7.14
C ILE A 54 -1.53 1.65 -8.11
N GLY A 55 -0.62 2.08 -8.99
CA GLY A 55 -0.93 3.08 -10.01
C GLY A 55 -1.97 2.61 -11.03
N ILE A 56 -1.95 1.33 -11.42
CA ILE A 56 -2.99 0.74 -12.29
C ILE A 56 -4.36 0.78 -11.57
N ALA A 57 -4.42 0.31 -10.33
CA ALA A 57 -5.64 0.32 -9.53
C ALA A 57 -6.20 1.74 -9.34
N HIS A 58 -5.33 2.73 -9.06
CA HIS A 58 -5.73 4.13 -8.94
C HIS A 58 -6.34 4.68 -10.23
N ARG A 59 -5.69 4.46 -11.38
CA ARG A 59 -6.20 4.92 -12.69
C ARG A 59 -7.52 4.28 -13.08
N ALA A 60 -7.75 3.02 -12.69
CA ALA A 60 -9.01 2.31 -12.91
C ALA A 60 -10.15 2.79 -11.99
N GLY A 61 -9.87 3.64 -11.00
CA GLY A 61 -10.87 4.13 -10.05
C GLY A 61 -11.15 3.18 -8.89
N VAL A 62 -10.25 2.23 -8.61
CA VAL A 62 -10.35 1.37 -7.42
C VAL A 62 -10.25 2.23 -6.17
N THR A 63 -11.13 1.98 -5.19
CA THR A 63 -11.04 2.65 -3.90
C THR A 63 -9.77 2.21 -3.16
N ILE A 64 -8.90 3.15 -2.80
CA ILE A 64 -7.68 2.84 -2.04
C ILE A 64 -7.84 3.31 -0.60
N ALA A 65 -7.60 2.42 0.35
CA ALA A 65 -7.50 2.73 1.78
C ALA A 65 -6.05 2.53 2.27
N LEU A 66 -5.57 3.45 3.12
CA LEU A 66 -4.21 3.40 3.61
C LEU A 66 -4.03 2.27 4.63
N GLY A 67 -3.01 1.44 4.43
CA GLY A 67 -2.53 0.46 5.40
C GLY A 67 -1.04 0.23 5.15
N THR A 68 -0.27 -0.06 6.20
CA THR A 68 1.21 0.04 6.14
C THR A 68 1.94 -1.28 6.35
N ASP A 69 1.28 -2.29 6.92
CA ASP A 69 1.92 -3.54 7.38
C ASP A 69 3.11 -3.29 8.33
N LEU A 70 2.98 -2.28 9.19
CA LEU A 70 3.90 -2.04 10.29
C LEU A 70 3.47 -2.91 11.48
N GLY A 71 4.43 -3.53 12.17
CA GLY A 71 4.10 -4.52 13.18
C GLY A 71 5.13 -4.75 14.29
N THR A 72 6.27 -4.06 14.28
CA THR A 72 7.34 -4.34 15.25
C THR A 72 7.37 -3.33 16.40
N SER A 73 7.51 -3.83 17.64
CA SER A 73 7.72 -2.98 18.83
C SER A 73 9.18 -2.61 19.07
N ASP A 74 10.11 -3.12 18.25
CA ASP A 74 11.50 -2.69 18.24
C ASP A 74 11.57 -1.17 17.99
N ARG A 75 12.49 -0.48 18.66
CA ARG A 75 12.62 0.98 18.57
C ARG A 75 13.66 1.34 17.52
N GLY A 76 13.22 2.01 16.45
CA GLY A 76 14.11 2.59 15.43
C GLY A 76 14.33 1.70 14.21
N GLY A 77 13.64 0.56 14.10
CA GLY A 77 13.59 -0.24 12.89
C GLY A 77 12.64 0.35 11.84
N PRO A 78 12.81 0.00 10.55
CA PRO A 78 11.97 0.52 9.47
C PRO A 78 10.51 0.03 9.54
N LEU A 79 10.24 -1.00 10.36
CA LEU A 79 8.90 -1.56 10.60
C LEU A 79 8.31 -1.19 11.97
N SER A 80 8.98 -0.29 12.69
CA SER A 80 8.56 0.17 14.01
C SER A 80 7.23 0.92 13.95
N TRP A 81 6.41 0.71 14.98
CA TRP A 81 5.24 1.54 15.24
C TRP A 81 5.59 3.04 15.26
N GLY A 82 4.73 3.87 14.67
CA GLY A 82 4.93 5.32 14.54
C GLY A 82 5.43 5.77 13.16
N GLY A 83 5.91 4.86 12.31
CA GLY A 83 6.36 5.15 10.94
C GLY A 83 5.25 5.24 9.88
N HIS A 84 3.97 5.23 10.27
CA HIS A 84 2.83 5.07 9.34
C HIS A 84 2.73 6.18 8.28
N ALA A 85 3.25 7.37 8.59
CA ALA A 85 3.20 8.52 7.69
C ALA A 85 3.95 8.31 6.36
N SER A 86 4.89 7.36 6.31
CA SER A 86 5.63 7.01 5.09
C SER A 86 4.71 6.55 3.94
N GLU A 87 3.62 5.85 4.27
CA GLU A 87 2.70 5.29 3.28
C GLU A 87 2.03 6.39 2.43
N PHE A 88 1.81 7.59 2.97
CA PHE A 88 1.27 8.71 2.19
C PHE A 88 2.19 9.09 1.02
N ALA A 89 3.50 9.18 1.26
CA ALA A 89 4.46 9.49 0.21
C ALA A 89 4.53 8.38 -0.84
N HIS A 90 4.37 7.13 -0.42
CA HIS A 90 4.31 5.98 -1.31
C HIS A 90 3.07 5.97 -2.21
N LEU A 91 1.91 6.31 -1.66
CA LEU A 91 0.68 6.47 -2.44
C LEU A 91 0.84 7.60 -3.48
N VAL A 92 1.46 8.71 -3.09
CA VAL A 92 1.76 9.80 -4.04
C VAL A 92 2.72 9.34 -5.14
N ALA A 93 3.76 8.59 -4.78
CA ALA A 93 4.69 8.02 -5.75
C ALA A 93 4.01 7.02 -6.71
N ALA A 94 2.91 6.40 -6.31
CA ALA A 94 2.10 5.52 -7.16
C ALA A 94 1.17 6.27 -8.12
N GLY A 95 0.99 7.59 -7.96
CA GLY A 95 0.18 8.43 -8.84
C GLY A 95 -0.99 9.15 -8.17
N LEU A 96 -1.24 8.90 -6.87
CA LEU A 96 -2.28 9.63 -6.13
C LEU A 96 -1.85 11.08 -5.90
N SER A 97 -2.81 12.00 -5.93
CA SER A 97 -2.61 13.35 -5.41
C SER A 97 -2.44 13.34 -3.88
N PRO A 98 -1.82 14.36 -3.28
CA PRO A 98 -1.73 14.47 -1.82
C PRO A 98 -3.10 14.41 -1.11
N LEU A 99 -4.15 14.97 -1.74
CA LEU A 99 -5.50 14.93 -1.19
C LEU A 99 -6.07 13.50 -1.24
N GLU A 100 -5.89 12.77 -2.34
CA GLU A 100 -6.32 11.36 -2.43
C GLU A 100 -5.61 10.48 -1.41
N ALA A 101 -4.31 10.70 -1.15
CA ALA A 101 -3.59 9.99 -0.10
C ALA A 101 -4.16 10.27 1.30
N ILE A 102 -4.58 11.51 1.59
CA ILE A 102 -5.28 11.87 2.83
C ILE A 102 -6.65 11.19 2.91
N THR A 103 -7.41 11.21 1.82
CA THR A 103 -8.71 10.53 1.72
C THR A 103 -8.59 9.03 1.95
N ALA A 104 -7.55 8.39 1.41
CA ALA A 104 -7.26 6.97 1.63
C ALA A 104 -7.06 6.63 3.11
N ALA A 105 -6.43 7.53 3.88
CA ALA A 105 -6.20 7.37 5.31
C ALA A 105 -7.37 7.80 6.20
N THR A 106 -8.40 8.43 5.62
CA THR A 106 -9.53 9.01 6.36
C THR A 106 -10.84 8.48 5.83
N ALA A 107 -11.43 9.08 4.80
CA ALA A 107 -12.77 8.73 4.31
C ALA A 107 -12.89 7.27 3.85
N HIS A 108 -11.85 6.69 3.25
CA HIS A 108 -11.90 5.30 2.77
C HIS A 108 -11.61 4.27 3.87
N GLY A 109 -10.86 4.64 4.90
CA GLY A 109 -10.44 3.74 5.98
C GLY A 109 -11.60 3.01 6.67
N PRO A 110 -12.64 3.70 7.17
CA PRO A 110 -13.80 3.08 7.80
C PRO A 110 -14.49 2.02 6.94
N GLY A 111 -14.51 2.19 5.60
CA GLY A 111 -15.12 1.24 4.67
C GLY A 111 -14.50 -0.16 4.74
N THR A 112 -13.27 -0.29 5.24
CA THR A 112 -12.58 -1.58 5.42
C THR A 112 -13.06 -2.38 6.64
N LEU A 113 -13.83 -1.75 7.55
CA LEU A 113 -14.25 -2.36 8.83
C LEU A 113 -15.63 -3.03 8.76
N GLY A 114 -16.33 -2.92 7.64
CA GLY A 114 -17.67 -3.49 7.46
C GLY A 114 -18.66 -3.02 8.54
N PRO A 115 -19.45 -3.91 9.17
CA PRO A 115 -20.41 -3.54 10.22
C PRO A 115 -19.82 -2.86 11.46
N ARG A 116 -18.48 -2.89 11.63
CA ARG A 116 -17.78 -2.24 12.74
C ARG A 116 -17.34 -0.81 12.42
N ALA A 117 -17.57 -0.35 11.19
CA ALA A 117 -17.30 1.03 10.81
C ALA A 117 -18.10 2.00 11.72
N PRO A 118 -17.48 3.09 12.22
CA PRO A 118 -18.21 4.12 12.93
C PRO A 118 -19.35 4.67 12.07
N ARG A 119 -20.55 4.83 12.67
CA ARG A 119 -21.70 5.50 12.04
C ARG A 119 -21.58 7.00 12.28
N SER A 120 -20.64 7.65 11.60
CA SER A 120 -20.58 9.12 11.55
C SER A 120 -21.55 9.67 10.52
#